data_AF-A0A925LVA6-F1
#
_entry.id   AF-A0A925LVA6-F1
#
_cell.length_a   1.000
_cell.length_b   1.000
_cell.length_c   1.000
_cell.angle_alpha   90.00
_cell.angle_beta   90.00
_cell.angle_gamma   90.00
#
_symmetry.space_group_name_H-M   'P 1'
#
loop_
_entity.id
_entity.type
_entity.pdbx_description
1 polymer ?
#
loop_
_entity_poly.entity_id
_entity_poly.type
_entity_poly.pdbx_seq_one_letter_code
_entity_poly.pdbx_strand_id
1 'polypeptide(L)'
;MHVFAADAQGKVVYTGEFMLGIGPNELGEQTCVLYPTWKVSPQEMASWNFNNGVRIRTQIPPGGRAAIDSLNQTIQRSVEQLTQLNTRTEDQKLLKADADLALQARRNDLLGDPNGADVAERPEFKVGLVRAIEDTEEERNAVQVAVDSSRRRIQTATKQRSELINSVKEIAGKASKPMTKVSTANP
;
A
#
# COMPACT_ATOMS: atom_id res chain seq x y z
N MET A 1 -9.02 39.77 45.39
CA MET A 1 -7.66 40.35 45.17
C MET A 1 -6.70 39.24 44.79
N HIS A 2 -5.72 39.50 43.92
CA HIS A 2 -4.79 38.48 43.43
C HIS A 2 -3.51 38.45 44.25
N VAL A 3 -3.17 37.28 44.80
CA VAL A 3 -2.01 37.08 45.67
C VAL A 3 -0.92 36.34 44.92
N PHE A 4 0.31 36.82 45.08
CA PHE A 4 1.51 36.22 44.53
C PHE A 4 2.51 35.98 45.65
N ALA A 5 2.90 34.73 45.83
CA ALA A 5 3.87 34.30 46.83
C ALA A 5 5.13 33.75 46.15
N ALA A 6 6.23 33.70 46.90
CA ALA A 6 7.44 33.06 46.42
C ALA A 6 7.26 31.54 46.43
N ASP A 7 7.74 30.86 45.38
CA ASP A 7 7.93 29.41 45.40
C ASP A 7 9.19 29.02 46.19
N ALA A 8 9.46 27.72 46.31
CA ALA A 8 10.63 27.20 47.00
C ALA A 8 11.98 27.68 46.41
N GLN A 9 11.97 28.26 45.20
CA GLN A 9 13.13 28.78 44.47
C GLN A 9 13.21 30.32 44.53
N GLY A 10 12.31 30.96 45.29
CA GLY A 10 12.25 32.42 45.42
C GLY A 10 11.61 33.15 44.25
N LYS A 11 11.06 32.44 43.26
CA LYS A 11 10.35 33.04 42.13
C LYS A 11 8.93 33.39 42.56
N VAL A 12 8.48 34.60 42.23
CA VAL A 12 7.11 35.05 42.53
C VAL A 12 6.13 34.39 41.57
N VAL A 13 5.24 33.56 42.09
CA VAL A 13 4.22 32.80 41.33
C VAL A 13 2.83 33.27 41.77
N TYR A 14 1.87 33.22 40.84
CA TYR A 14 0.48 33.49 41.15
C TYR A 14 -0.10 32.36 42.02
N THR A 15 -0.53 32.70 43.24
CA THR A 15 -1.10 31.74 44.20
C THR A 15 -2.61 31.64 44.03
N GLY A 16 -3.28 32.75 43.68
CA GLY A 16 -4.69 32.77 43.36
C GLY A 16 -5.44 34.03 43.85
N GLU A 17 -6.76 33.97 43.82
CA GLU A 17 -7.68 35.04 44.24
C GLU A 17 -8.22 34.92 45.68
N PHE A 18 -7.86 35.87 46.54
CA PHE A 18 -8.27 35.88 47.93
C PHE A 18 -9.27 37.01 48.21
N MET A 19 -10.20 36.75 49.11
CA MET A 19 -11.02 37.74 49.81
C MET A 19 -10.32 38.14 51.10
N LEU A 20 -10.49 39.40 51.48
CA LEU A 20 -10.00 39.87 52.77
C LEU A 20 -10.97 39.47 53.87
N GLY A 21 -10.44 39.03 55.01
CA GLY A 21 -11.20 38.95 56.24
C GLY A 21 -11.61 40.36 56.69
N ILE A 22 -12.89 40.54 57.01
CA ILE A 22 -13.47 41.80 57.47
C ILE A 22 -13.96 41.70 58.93
N GLY A 23 -13.66 40.59 59.61
CA GLY A 23 -14.01 40.38 61.00
C GLY A 23 -13.15 41.18 62.00
N PRO A 24 -13.60 41.28 63.26
CA PRO A 24 -12.81 41.91 64.32
C PRO A 24 -11.47 41.16 64.49
N ASN A 25 -10.36 41.90 64.41
CA ASN A 25 -8.96 41.43 64.42
C ASN A 25 -8.45 40.73 63.14
N GLU A 26 -9.25 40.62 62.09
CA GLU A 26 -8.81 40.02 60.81
C GLU A 26 -8.10 41.01 59.89
N LEU A 27 -8.43 42.29 60.03
CA LEU A 27 -7.82 43.40 59.32
C LEU A 27 -7.38 44.46 60.33
N GLY A 28 -6.07 44.60 60.51
CA GLY A 28 -5.42 45.59 61.36
C GLY A 28 -4.14 46.11 60.74
N GLU A 29 -3.45 47.03 61.42
CA GLU A 29 -2.21 47.64 60.91
C GLU A 29 -1.07 46.62 60.69
N GLN A 30 -1.09 45.51 61.43
CA GLN A 30 -0.07 44.45 61.37
C GLN A 30 -0.64 43.07 61.02
N THR A 31 -1.95 42.95 60.85
CA THR A 31 -2.63 41.67 60.59
C THR A 31 -3.55 41.78 59.39
N CYS A 32 -3.42 40.84 58.46
CA CYS A 32 -4.31 40.71 57.32
C CYS A 32 -4.56 39.23 57.08
N VAL A 33 -5.80 38.79 57.34
CA VAL A 33 -6.23 37.42 57.06
C VAL A 33 -6.82 37.36 55.66
N LEU A 34 -6.35 36.39 54.86
CA LEU A 34 -6.78 36.18 53.48
C LEU A 34 -7.49 34.84 53.35
N TYR A 35 -8.70 34.87 52.80
CA TYR A 35 -9.51 33.68 52.54
C TYR A 35 -9.52 33.37 51.04
N PRO A 36 -9.11 32.17 50.60
CA PRO A 36 -9.20 31.79 49.19
C PRO A 36 -10.67 31.74 48.76
N THR A 37 -10.98 32.19 47.53
CA THR A 37 -12.35 32.11 46.99
C THR A 37 -12.74 30.71 46.50
N TRP A 38 -11.79 29.78 46.44
CA TRP A 38 -11.99 28.39 46.03
C TRP A 38 -11.65 27.41 47.16
N LYS A 39 -12.05 26.15 46.97
CA LYS A 39 -11.69 25.05 47.86
C LYS A 39 -10.23 24.66 47.61
N VAL A 40 -9.39 24.83 48.62
CA VAL A 40 -7.96 24.54 48.58
C VAL A 40 -7.70 23.22 49.29
N SER A 41 -6.84 22.38 48.73
CA SER A 41 -6.44 21.14 49.40
C SER A 41 -5.44 21.42 50.55
N PRO A 42 -5.41 20.61 51.62
CA PRO A 42 -4.42 20.79 52.69
C PRO A 42 -2.98 20.75 52.19
N GLN A 43 -2.67 19.94 51.16
CA GLN A 43 -1.32 19.88 50.57
C GLN A 43 -0.96 21.19 49.86
N GLU A 44 -1.90 21.76 49.11
CA GLU A 44 -1.70 23.02 48.39
C GLU A 44 -1.49 24.17 49.37
N MET A 45 -2.29 24.25 50.43
CA MET A 45 -2.15 25.28 51.46
C MET A 45 -0.77 25.22 52.15
N ALA A 46 -0.25 24.02 52.40
CA ALA A 46 1.08 23.81 52.99
C ALA A 46 2.23 24.19 52.05
N SER A 47 1.98 24.23 50.73
CA SER A 47 2.99 24.61 49.73
C SER A 47 3.23 26.13 49.63
N TRP A 48 2.34 26.93 50.20
CA TRP A 48 2.40 28.37 50.09
C TRP A 48 3.40 28.97 51.10
N ASN A 49 4.40 29.68 50.59
CA ASN A 49 5.38 30.36 51.42
C ASN A 49 5.08 31.86 51.52
N PHE A 50 4.48 32.28 52.63
CA PHE A 50 4.17 33.69 52.91
C PHE A 50 5.22 34.38 53.79
N ASN A 51 6.28 33.69 54.23
CA ASN A 51 7.25 34.21 55.19
C ASN A 51 8.07 35.40 54.66
N ASN A 52 8.28 35.46 53.33
CA ASN A 52 9.04 36.53 52.68
C ASN A 52 8.15 37.68 52.17
N GLY A 53 6.90 37.74 52.64
CA GLY A 53 5.90 38.69 52.17
C GLY A 53 5.22 38.26 50.88
N VAL A 54 3.98 38.71 50.70
CA VAL A 54 3.17 38.46 49.52
C VAL A 54 2.95 39.75 48.73
N ARG A 55 2.87 39.63 47.41
CA ARG A 55 2.45 40.74 46.55
C ARG A 55 0.97 40.61 46.27
N ILE A 56 0.20 41.64 46.60
CA ILE A 56 -1.24 41.70 46.32
C ILE A 56 -1.46 42.65 45.16
N ARG A 57 -2.25 42.23 44.16
CA ARG A 57 -2.61 43.05 43.00
C ARG A 57 -4.11 43.01 42.75
N THR A 58 -4.64 44.07 42.17
CA THR A 58 -6.04 44.15 41.73
C THR A 58 -6.28 43.40 40.41
N GLN A 59 -5.22 43.15 39.63
CA GLN A 59 -5.29 42.41 38.35
C GLN A 59 -4.14 41.40 38.22
N ILE A 60 -4.40 40.28 37.54
CA ILE A 60 -3.37 39.30 37.16
C ILE A 60 -2.52 39.89 36.03
N PRO A 61 -1.17 39.82 36.12
CA PRO A 61 -0.28 40.24 35.04
C PRO A 61 -0.63 39.56 33.72
N PRO A 62 -0.55 40.28 32.58
CA PRO A 62 -0.98 39.78 31.27
C PRO A 62 -0.25 38.51 30.82
N GLY A 63 0.96 38.24 31.32
CA GLY A 63 1.74 37.05 30.96
C GLY A 63 1.07 35.71 31.28
N GLY A 64 0.26 35.62 32.35
CA GLY A 64 -0.48 34.39 32.68
C GLY A 64 -1.66 34.13 31.73
N ARG A 65 -2.32 35.21 31.27
CA ARG A 65 -3.43 35.13 30.30
C ARG A 65 -2.93 34.73 28.91
N ALA A 66 -1.81 35.31 28.48
CA ALA A 66 -1.18 34.96 27.21
C ALA A 66 -0.81 33.47 27.12
N ALA A 67 -0.39 32.86 28.24
CA ALA A 67 -0.09 31.43 28.28
C ALA A 67 -1.34 30.57 28.07
N ILE A 68 -2.46 30.93 28.70
CA ILE A 68 -3.75 30.24 28.54
C ILE A 68 -4.27 30.40 27.11
N ASP A 69 -4.17 31.59 26.54
CA ASP A 69 -4.58 31.85 25.15
C ASP A 69 -3.73 31.03 24.16
N SER A 70 -2.41 30.92 24.41
CA SER A 70 -1.52 30.10 23.59
C SER A 70 -1.86 28.60 23.67
N LEU A 71 -2.24 28.11 24.86
CA LEU A 71 -2.71 26.75 25.06
C LEU A 71 -4.02 26.51 24.31
N ASN A 72 -4.99 27.42 24.41
CA ASN A 72 -6.24 27.33 23.68
C ASN A 72 -6.04 27.29 22.16
N GLN A 73 -5.16 28.14 21.62
CA GLN A 73 -4.81 28.11 20.19
C GLN A 73 -4.12 26.81 19.78
N THR A 74 -3.30 26.23 20.66
CA THR A 74 -2.63 24.96 20.40
C THR A 74 -3.62 23.81 20.41
N ILE A 75 -4.56 23.79 21.36
CA ILE A 75 -5.64 22.82 21.42
C ILE A 75 -6.48 22.89 20.14
N GLN A 76 -6.92 24.08 19.73
CA GLN A 76 -7.69 24.25 18.49
C GLN A 76 -6.95 23.72 17.26
N ARG A 77 -5.67 24.06 17.09
CA ARG A 77 -4.85 23.55 15.99
C ARG A 77 -4.69 22.03 16.02
N SER A 78 -4.48 21.46 17.21
CA SER A 78 -4.34 20.01 17.36
C SER A 78 -5.63 19.26 17.01
N VAL A 79 -6.79 19.80 17.41
CA VAL A 79 -8.10 19.25 17.05
C VAL A 79 -8.32 19.29 15.55
N GLU A 80 -8.04 20.42 14.90
CA GLU A 80 -8.17 20.54 13.44
C GLU A 80 -7.25 19.55 12.71
N GLN A 81 -6.00 19.40 13.15
CA GLN A 81 -5.08 18.40 12.59
C GLN A 81 -5.58 16.97 12.77
N LEU A 82 -6.12 16.63 13.95
CA LEU A 82 -6.70 15.31 14.20
C LEU A 82 -7.89 15.04 13.28
N THR A 83 -8.77 16.01 13.08
CA THR A 83 -9.89 15.88 12.15
C THR A 83 -9.40 15.63 10.72
N GLN A 84 -8.43 16.40 10.24
CA GLN A 84 -7.85 16.21 8.90
C GLN A 84 -7.18 14.84 8.74
N LEU A 85 -6.44 14.38 9.76
CA LEU A 85 -5.79 13.07 9.74
C LEU A 85 -6.81 11.92 9.73
N ASN A 86 -7.89 12.05 10.49
CA ASN A 86 -8.96 11.05 10.48
C ASN A 86 -9.61 10.93 9.10
N THR A 87 -9.94 12.05 8.45
CA THR A 87 -10.48 12.05 7.08
C THR A 87 -9.52 11.38 6.10
N ARG A 88 -8.23 11.78 6.10
CA ARG A 88 -7.21 11.16 5.24
C ARG A 88 -7.04 9.67 5.49
N THR A 89 -7.16 9.23 6.72
CA THR A 89 -7.03 7.82 7.09
C THR A 89 -8.19 7.01 6.54
N GLU A 90 -9.43 7.52 6.61
CA GLU A 90 -10.58 6.86 6.01
C GLU A 90 -10.48 6.82 4.48
N ASP A 91 -10.06 7.91 3.83
CA ASP A 91 -9.83 7.93 2.39
C ASP A 91 -8.76 6.90 1.97
N GLN A 92 -7.67 6.78 2.73
CA GLN A 92 -6.62 5.78 2.47
C GLN A 92 -7.11 4.35 2.65
N LYS A 93 -8.01 4.08 3.60
CA LYS A 93 -8.62 2.75 3.76
C LYS A 93 -9.46 2.38 2.54
N LEU A 94 -10.24 3.32 2.02
CA LEU A 94 -11.06 3.11 0.82
C LEU A 94 -10.16 2.83 -0.40
N LEU A 95 -9.16 3.69 -0.63
CA LEU A 95 -8.21 3.51 -1.74
C LEU A 95 -7.45 2.18 -1.64
N LYS A 96 -7.09 1.75 -0.43
CA LYS A 96 -6.45 0.46 -0.23
C LYS A 96 -7.38 -0.69 -0.57
N ALA A 97 -8.64 -0.64 -0.13
CA ALA A 97 -9.61 -1.68 -0.44
C ALA A 97 -9.82 -1.82 -1.97
N ASP A 98 -9.94 -0.69 -2.67
CA ASP A 98 -10.06 -0.67 -4.14
C ASP A 98 -8.81 -1.24 -4.81
N ALA A 99 -7.62 -0.88 -4.31
CA ALA A 99 -6.36 -1.41 -4.82
C ALA A 99 -6.21 -2.92 -4.58
N ASP A 100 -6.62 -3.41 -3.42
CA ASP A 100 -6.59 -4.84 -3.08
C ASP A 100 -7.54 -5.64 -3.99
N LEU A 101 -8.74 -5.12 -4.26
CA LEU A 101 -9.69 -5.71 -5.22
C LEU A 101 -9.11 -5.75 -6.65
N ALA A 102 -8.51 -4.65 -7.10
CA ALA A 102 -7.90 -4.58 -8.42
C ALA A 102 -6.69 -5.54 -8.55
N LEU A 103 -5.89 -5.66 -7.50
CA LEU A 103 -4.77 -6.60 -7.45
C LEU A 103 -5.27 -8.04 -7.50
N GLN A 104 -6.32 -8.36 -6.74
CA GLN A 104 -6.92 -9.68 -6.74
C GLN A 104 -7.49 -10.03 -8.12
N ALA A 105 -8.18 -9.11 -8.78
CA ALA A 105 -8.68 -9.32 -10.14
C ALA A 105 -7.52 -9.64 -11.12
N ARG A 106 -6.44 -8.84 -11.11
CA ARG A 106 -5.26 -9.11 -11.95
C ARG A 106 -4.59 -10.44 -11.61
N ARG A 107 -4.56 -10.81 -10.32
CA ARG A 107 -4.01 -12.09 -9.88
C ARG A 107 -4.83 -13.24 -10.43
N ASN A 108 -6.15 -13.13 -10.38
CA ASN A 108 -7.07 -14.11 -10.93
C ASN A 108 -6.93 -14.20 -12.46
N ASP A 109 -6.77 -13.08 -13.17
CA ASP A 109 -6.54 -13.10 -14.63
C ASP A 109 -5.24 -13.84 -14.99
N LEU A 110 -4.17 -13.63 -14.22
CA LEU A 110 -2.85 -14.20 -14.51
C LEU A 110 -2.72 -15.67 -14.08
N LEU A 111 -3.19 -15.99 -12.88
CA LEU A 111 -3.00 -17.29 -12.22
C LEU A 111 -4.23 -18.20 -12.27
N GLY A 112 -5.35 -17.67 -12.74
CA GLY A 112 -6.63 -18.37 -12.82
C GLY A 112 -7.49 -18.16 -11.58
N ASP A 113 -8.80 -18.24 -11.80
CA ASP A 113 -9.79 -18.31 -10.74
C ASP A 113 -10.45 -19.71 -10.79
N PRO A 114 -10.36 -20.54 -9.74
CA PRO A 114 -11.06 -21.82 -9.68
C PRO A 114 -12.58 -21.69 -9.88
N ASN A 115 -13.15 -20.54 -9.55
CA ASN A 115 -14.56 -20.21 -9.75
C ASN A 115 -14.82 -19.42 -11.05
N GLY A 116 -13.78 -19.21 -11.87
CA GLY A 116 -13.87 -18.53 -13.15
C GLY A 116 -14.76 -19.27 -14.15
N ALA A 117 -15.22 -18.54 -15.16
CA ALA A 117 -16.10 -19.08 -16.20
C ALA A 117 -15.38 -20.21 -16.96
N ASP A 118 -16.04 -21.37 -17.07
CA ASP A 118 -15.53 -22.52 -17.81
C ASP A 118 -15.96 -22.42 -19.27
N VAL A 119 -15.20 -21.65 -20.05
CA VAL A 119 -15.44 -21.42 -21.47
C VAL A 119 -14.35 -22.11 -22.26
N ALA A 120 -14.72 -23.09 -23.08
CA ALA A 120 -13.76 -23.89 -23.84
C ALA A 120 -12.82 -23.05 -24.73
N GLU A 121 -13.32 -21.96 -25.31
CA GLU A 121 -12.53 -21.05 -26.15
C GLU A 121 -11.68 -20.06 -25.35
N ARG A 122 -11.93 -19.93 -24.04
CA ARG A 122 -11.29 -18.95 -23.14
C ARG A 122 -10.85 -19.64 -21.83
N PRO A 123 -9.96 -20.65 -21.89
CA PRO A 123 -9.53 -21.40 -20.72
C PRO A 123 -8.82 -20.52 -19.68
N GLU A 124 -8.25 -19.38 -20.09
CA GLU A 124 -7.48 -18.48 -19.22
C GLU A 124 -8.29 -17.94 -18.04
N PHE A 125 -9.63 -17.88 -18.13
CA PHE A 125 -10.47 -17.44 -17.02
C PHE A 125 -10.43 -18.38 -15.83
N LYS A 126 -10.18 -19.67 -16.07
CA LYS A 126 -10.18 -20.71 -15.04
C LYS A 126 -8.78 -21.15 -14.66
N VAL A 127 -7.90 -21.34 -15.65
CA VAL A 127 -6.52 -21.82 -15.41
C VAL A 127 -5.48 -20.70 -15.33
N GLY A 128 -5.84 -19.47 -15.74
CA GLY A 128 -4.95 -18.32 -15.79
C GLY A 128 -4.29 -18.14 -17.15
N LEU A 129 -4.00 -16.88 -17.49
CA LEU A 129 -3.32 -16.51 -18.73
C LEU A 129 -1.95 -17.18 -18.89
N VAL A 130 -1.17 -17.28 -17.81
CA VAL A 130 0.18 -17.87 -17.88
C VAL A 130 0.10 -19.31 -18.36
N ARG A 131 -0.77 -20.10 -17.71
CA ARG A 131 -0.93 -21.52 -18.03
C ARG A 131 -1.57 -21.73 -19.39
N ALA A 132 -2.60 -20.94 -19.73
CA ALA A 132 -3.21 -21.00 -21.04
C ALA A 132 -2.20 -20.72 -22.17
N ILE A 133 -1.29 -19.76 -21.97
CA ILE A 133 -0.21 -19.48 -22.93
C ILE A 133 0.74 -20.67 -23.02
N GLU A 134 1.20 -21.21 -21.90
CA GLU A 134 2.07 -22.40 -21.87
C GLU A 134 1.45 -23.57 -22.66
N ASP A 135 0.19 -23.91 -22.37
CA ASP A 135 -0.53 -24.99 -23.04
C ASP A 135 -0.62 -24.74 -24.56
N THR A 136 -0.97 -23.51 -24.99
CA THR A 136 -1.05 -23.18 -26.42
C THR A 136 0.31 -23.21 -27.13
N GLU A 137 1.39 -22.86 -26.44
CA GLU A 137 2.75 -22.94 -27.01
C GLU A 137 3.21 -24.39 -27.12
N GLU A 138 2.88 -25.26 -26.16
CA GLU A 138 3.12 -26.70 -26.26
C GLU A 138 2.38 -27.32 -27.45
N GLU A 139 1.10 -26.99 -27.63
CA GLU A 139 0.32 -27.43 -28.79
C GLU A 139 0.92 -26.94 -30.10
N ARG A 140 1.31 -25.66 -30.18
CA ARG A 140 1.98 -25.11 -31.36
C ARG A 140 3.25 -25.89 -31.69
N ASN A 141 4.08 -26.17 -30.69
CA ASN A 141 5.34 -26.91 -30.87
C ASN A 141 5.08 -28.33 -31.38
N ALA A 142 4.08 -29.03 -30.84
CA ALA A 142 3.69 -30.36 -31.30
C ALA A 142 3.24 -30.34 -32.77
N VAL A 143 2.45 -29.34 -33.16
CA VAL A 143 2.02 -29.15 -34.56
C VAL A 143 3.20 -28.88 -35.48
N GLN A 144 4.16 -28.04 -35.08
CA GLN A 144 5.36 -27.77 -35.88
C GLN A 144 6.19 -29.03 -36.12
N VAL A 145 6.39 -29.85 -35.07
CA VAL A 145 7.09 -31.14 -35.19
C VAL A 145 6.36 -32.08 -36.14
N ALA A 146 5.02 -32.14 -36.05
CA ALA A 146 4.20 -32.97 -36.94
C ALA A 146 4.29 -32.51 -38.41
N VAL A 147 4.26 -31.19 -38.65
CA VAL A 147 4.43 -30.58 -39.98
C VAL A 147 5.80 -30.90 -40.55
N ASP A 148 6.87 -30.76 -39.76
CA ASP A 148 8.23 -31.07 -40.20
C ASP A 148 8.41 -32.55 -40.54
N SER A 149 7.83 -33.44 -39.72
CA SER A 149 7.83 -34.88 -40.00
C SER A 149 7.13 -35.19 -41.33
N SER A 150 6.00 -34.53 -41.60
CA SER A 150 5.23 -34.69 -42.82
C SER A 150 5.99 -34.15 -44.03
N ARG A 151 6.66 -32.99 -43.89
CA ARG A 151 7.51 -32.42 -44.93
C ARG A 151 8.65 -33.35 -45.30
N ARG A 152 9.34 -33.93 -44.31
CA ARG A 152 10.40 -34.93 -44.54
C ARG A 152 9.88 -36.17 -45.27
N ARG A 153 8.71 -36.70 -44.88
CA ARG A 153 8.07 -37.84 -45.56
C ARG A 153 7.75 -37.53 -47.03
N ILE A 154 7.17 -36.36 -47.30
CA ILE A 154 6.87 -35.90 -48.67
C ILE A 154 8.16 -35.78 -49.49
N GLN A 155 9.23 -35.20 -48.91
CA GLN A 155 10.51 -35.06 -49.59
C GLN A 155 11.12 -36.42 -49.94
N THR A 156 11.10 -37.37 -49.01
CA THR A 156 11.56 -38.75 -49.25
C THR A 156 10.74 -39.44 -50.33
N ALA A 157 9.41 -39.38 -50.25
CA ALA A 157 8.53 -39.98 -51.25
C ALA A 157 8.73 -39.35 -52.64
N THR A 158 8.96 -38.04 -52.70
CA THR A 158 9.24 -37.33 -53.96
C THR A 158 10.58 -37.76 -54.57
N LYS A 159 11.62 -37.93 -53.73
CA LYS A 159 12.93 -38.44 -54.17
C LYS A 159 12.84 -39.88 -54.67
N GLN A 160 12.15 -40.76 -53.94
CA GLN A 160 11.91 -42.13 -54.38
C GLN A 160 11.16 -42.16 -55.71
N ARG A 161 10.11 -41.33 -55.86
CA ARG A 161 9.38 -41.21 -57.12
C ARG A 161 10.28 -40.76 -58.27
N SER A 162 11.16 -39.78 -58.08
CA SER A 162 12.07 -39.33 -59.14
C SER A 162 13.10 -40.39 -59.51
N GLU A 163 13.63 -41.13 -58.54
CA GLU A 163 14.52 -42.28 -58.75
C GLU A 163 13.83 -43.38 -59.57
N LEU A 164 12.58 -43.74 -59.22
CA LEU A 164 11.77 -44.69 -59.99
C LEU A 164 11.48 -44.22 -61.42
N ILE A 165 11.16 -42.94 -61.61
CA ILE A 165 10.96 -42.38 -62.96
C ILE A 165 12.25 -42.47 -63.78
N ASN A 166 13.39 -42.17 -63.18
CA ASN A 166 14.69 -42.25 -63.85
C ASN A 166 15.05 -43.69 -64.20
N SER A 167 14.81 -44.66 -63.31
CA SER A 167 15.08 -46.08 -63.59
C SER A 167 14.20 -46.63 -64.72
N VAL A 168 12.90 -46.28 -64.74
CA VAL A 168 12.00 -46.65 -65.85
C VAL A 168 12.48 -46.07 -67.17
N LYS A 169 12.91 -44.81 -67.19
CA LYS A 169 13.49 -44.17 -68.40
C LYS A 169 14.74 -44.91 -68.89
N GLU A 170 15.63 -45.31 -67.99
CA GLU A 170 16.83 -46.08 -68.35
C GLU A 170 16.48 -47.47 -68.91
N ILE A 171 15.53 -48.17 -68.30
CA ILE A 171 15.08 -49.49 -68.78
C ILE A 171 14.43 -49.36 -70.15
N ALA A 172 13.55 -48.37 -70.35
CA ALA A 172 12.94 -48.11 -71.66
C ALA A 172 13.99 -47.74 -72.71
N GLY A 173 15.00 -46.94 -72.35
CA GLY A 173 16.12 -46.61 -73.23
C GLY A 173 17.00 -47.82 -73.59
N LYS A 174 17.15 -48.79 -72.70
CA LYS A 174 17.86 -50.06 -72.95
C LYS A 174 17.03 -51.03 -73.81
N ALA A 175 15.72 -51.13 -73.56
CA ALA A 175 14.80 -51.96 -74.35
C ALA A 175 14.58 -51.43 -75.78
N SER A 176 14.74 -50.12 -76.00
CA SER A 176 14.65 -49.48 -77.31
C SER A 176 15.88 -49.65 -78.21
N LYS A 177 16.98 -50.26 -77.72
CA LYS A 177 18.13 -50.63 -78.58
C LYS A 177 17.86 -52.02 -79.18
N PRO A 178 17.60 -52.15 -80.49
CA PRO A 178 17.38 -53.47 -81.09
C PRO A 178 18.68 -54.29 -81.05
N MET A 179 18.61 -55.50 -80.49
CA MET A 179 19.58 -56.56 -80.77
C MET A 179 19.43 -56.94 -82.25
N THR A 180 20.19 -56.30 -83.13
CA THR A 180 20.36 -56.74 -84.51
C THR A 180 21.82 -57.10 -84.72
N LYS A 181 22.09 -58.40 -84.78
CA LYS A 181 22.96 -59.04 -85.77
C LYS A 181 22.77 -60.55 -85.69
N VAL A 182 21.74 -61.02 -86.40
CA VAL A 182 21.71 -62.39 -86.93
C VAL A 182 22.85 -62.48 -87.93
N SER A 183 23.88 -63.28 -87.62
CA SER A 183 24.95 -63.62 -88.58
C SER A 183 24.62 -64.97 -89.18
N THR A 184 23.89 -64.98 -90.30
CA THR A 184 23.88 -66.12 -91.22
C THR A 184 25.16 -66.08 -92.04
N ALA A 185 26.01 -67.08 -91.87
CA ALA A 185 27.14 -67.34 -92.76
C ALA A 185 27.09 -68.82 -93.18
N ASN A 186 26.61 -69.06 -94.40
CA ASN A 186 26.91 -70.25 -95.21
C ASN A 186 27.41 -69.76 -96.56
N PRO A 187 28.40 -70.44 -97.14
CA PRO A 187 28.20 -71.05 -98.45
C PRO A 187 28.11 -72.58 -98.36
#